data_AF-A0A1A8NYR1-F1
#
_entry.id   AF-A0A1A8NYR1-F1
#
_cell.length_a   1.000
_cell.length_b   1.000
_cell.length_c   1.000
_cell.angle_alpha   90.00
_cell.angle_beta   90.00
_cell.angle_gamma   90.00
#
_symmetry.space_group_name_H-M   'P 1'
#
loop_
_entity.id
_entity.type
_entity.pdbx_description
1 polymer ?
#
loop_
_entity_poly.entity_id
_entity_poly.type
_entity_poly.pdbx_seq_one_letter_code
_entity_poly.pdbx_strand_id
1 'polypeptide(L)'
;LRTKLLAFHVLERVLPACSETAHIQQIVKQLFQLLSVYMWEEPLAEKNQEIAEKVIPGGYDECIPIGDFSFDPNKLVCCSLESGNILSHGSGGKGYGLATTAITSGCFTWKFYITKENRGNEGTCVGISRWPVRDHNHHTTTDMWLYRAYSGNLYHGGELVRTLPSFTQGDTITCILDMEAHTISFAKNDKEPKLAFEG
;
A
#
# COMPACT_ATOMS: atom_id res chain seq x y z
N LEU A 1 2.14 -10.71 -12.58
CA LEU A 1 2.07 -11.94 -11.76
C LEU A 1 0.65 -12.55 -11.66
N ARG A 2 -0.42 -11.75 -11.47
CA ARG A 2 -1.83 -12.22 -11.36
C ARG A 2 -2.32 -13.09 -12.54
N THR A 3 -1.97 -12.75 -13.78
CA THR A 3 -2.36 -13.55 -14.97
C THR A 3 -1.67 -14.91 -15.01
N LYS A 4 -0.46 -15.03 -14.46
CA LYS A 4 0.32 -16.28 -14.42
C LYS A 4 -0.23 -17.26 -13.37
N LEU A 5 -0.71 -16.76 -12.23
CA LEU A 5 -1.39 -17.58 -11.20
C LEU A 5 -2.78 -18.05 -11.63
N LEU A 6 -3.47 -17.28 -12.47
CA LEU A 6 -4.78 -17.65 -13.01
C LEU A 6 -4.70 -18.95 -13.83
N ALA A 7 -3.64 -19.13 -14.63
CA ALA A 7 -3.43 -20.34 -15.42
C ALA A 7 -3.28 -21.58 -14.53
N PHE A 8 -2.55 -21.48 -13.41
CA PHE A 8 -2.40 -22.56 -12.45
C PHE A 8 -3.70 -22.89 -11.72
N HIS A 9 -4.48 -21.88 -11.31
CA HIS A 9 -5.79 -22.11 -10.69
C HIS A 9 -6.81 -22.72 -11.65
N VAL A 10 -6.81 -22.33 -12.93
CA VAL A 10 -7.63 -22.96 -13.96
C VAL A 10 -7.21 -24.42 -14.15
N LEU A 11 -5.90 -24.69 -14.20
CA LEU A 11 -5.36 -26.05 -14.32
C LEU A 11 -5.79 -26.96 -13.15
N GLU A 12 -5.66 -26.45 -11.92
CA GLU A 12 -6.03 -27.16 -10.68
C GLU A 12 -7.52 -27.51 -10.64
N ARG A 13 -8.38 -26.68 -11.23
CA ARG A 13 -9.83 -26.91 -11.28
C ARG A 13 -10.29 -27.76 -12.45
N VAL A 14 -9.62 -27.71 -13.59
CA VAL A 14 -10.02 -28.42 -14.81
C VAL A 14 -9.52 -29.87 -14.80
N LEU A 15 -8.32 -30.13 -14.28
CA LEU A 15 -7.75 -31.49 -14.28
C LEU A 15 -8.60 -32.54 -13.54
N PRO A 16 -9.19 -32.26 -12.36
CA PRO A 16 -10.04 -33.23 -11.66
C PRO A 16 -11.41 -33.45 -12.33
N ALA A 17 -11.84 -32.51 -13.18
CA ALA A 17 -13.14 -32.55 -13.86
C ALA A 17 -13.08 -33.31 -15.20
N CYS A 18 -11.90 -33.71 -15.66
CA CYS A 18 -11.72 -34.48 -16.88
C CYS A 18 -11.61 -35.97 -16.56
N SER A 19 -12.49 -36.79 -17.15
CA SER A 19 -12.55 -38.24 -16.90
C SER A 19 -11.77 -39.08 -17.92
N GLU A 20 -11.41 -38.49 -19.07
CA GLU A 20 -10.76 -39.18 -20.17
C GLU A 20 -9.27 -38.83 -20.28
N THR A 21 -8.41 -39.82 -20.07
CA THR A 21 -6.95 -39.69 -20.00
C THR A 21 -6.31 -39.11 -21.26
N ALA A 22 -6.86 -39.40 -22.44
CA ALA A 22 -6.37 -38.85 -23.71
C ALA A 22 -6.59 -37.33 -23.81
N HIS A 23 -7.76 -36.85 -23.39
CA HIS A 23 -8.10 -35.43 -23.37
C HIS A 23 -7.30 -34.67 -22.32
N ILE A 24 -7.08 -35.26 -21.14
CA ILE A 24 -6.21 -34.68 -20.10
C ILE A 24 -4.80 -34.47 -20.63
N GLN A 25 -4.21 -35.49 -21.28
CA GLN A 25 -2.86 -35.38 -21.84
C GLN A 25 -2.76 -34.28 -22.91
N GLN A 26 -3.77 -34.15 -23.77
CA GLN A 26 -3.81 -33.12 -24.80
C GLN A 26 -3.95 -31.71 -24.22
N ILE A 27 -4.83 -31.54 -23.23
CA ILE A 27 -5.05 -30.27 -22.51
C ILE A 27 -3.79 -29.85 -21.76
N VAL A 28 -3.17 -30.76 -21.01
CA VAL A 28 -1.91 -30.50 -20.29
C VAL A 28 -0.83 -30.09 -21.28
N LYS A 29 -0.68 -30.81 -22.40
CA LYS A 29 0.34 -30.50 -23.41
C LYS A 29 0.15 -29.13 -24.04
N GLN A 30 -1.08 -28.77 -24.42
CA GLN A 30 -1.37 -27.45 -24.99
C GLN A 30 -1.17 -26.33 -23.97
N LEU A 31 -1.59 -26.52 -22.72
CA LEU A 31 -1.45 -25.51 -21.67
C LEU A 31 0.01 -25.31 -21.27
N PHE A 32 0.82 -26.37 -21.19
CA PHE A 32 2.27 -26.24 -20.93
C PHE A 32 3.01 -25.57 -22.09
N GLN A 33 2.60 -25.81 -23.34
CA GLN A 33 3.14 -25.08 -24.49
C GLN A 33 2.81 -23.58 -24.40
N LEU A 34 1.55 -23.23 -24.10
CA LEU A 34 1.14 -21.84 -23.90
C LEU A 34 1.84 -21.18 -22.70
N LEU A 35 1.98 -21.89 -21.58
CA LEU A 35 2.74 -21.43 -20.41
C LEU A 35 4.18 -21.10 -20.79
N SER A 36 4.86 -21.92 -21.59
CA SER A 36 6.23 -21.65 -22.02
C SER A 36 6.34 -20.37 -22.85
N VAL A 37 5.35 -20.09 -23.72
CA VAL A 37 5.27 -18.86 -24.51
C VAL A 37 5.05 -17.64 -23.62
N TYR A 38 4.10 -17.70 -22.67
CA TYR A 38 3.76 -16.56 -21.81
C TYR A 38 4.66 -16.39 -20.58
N MET A 39 5.47 -17.39 -20.22
CA MET A 39 6.44 -17.29 -19.13
C MET A 39 7.75 -16.63 -19.56
N TRP A 40 8.14 -16.78 -20.82
CA TRP A 40 9.42 -16.33 -21.35
C TRP A 40 9.35 -15.13 -22.32
N GLU A 41 8.16 -14.64 -22.68
CA GLU A 41 8.06 -13.32 -23.29
C GLU A 41 8.25 -12.23 -22.22
N GLU A 42 9.40 -11.55 -22.29
CA GLU A 42 9.60 -10.26 -21.62
C GLU A 42 8.53 -9.29 -22.15
N PRO A 43 7.83 -8.54 -21.28
CA PRO A 43 6.93 -7.51 -21.77
C PRO A 43 7.78 -6.50 -22.55
N LEU A 44 7.48 -6.34 -23.83
CA LEU A 44 8.07 -5.27 -24.65
C LEU A 44 7.82 -3.96 -23.91
N ALA A 45 8.86 -3.45 -23.27
CA ALA A 45 8.86 -2.15 -22.64
C ALA A 45 8.54 -1.13 -23.74
N GLU A 46 7.37 -0.50 -23.64
CA GLU A 46 7.07 0.68 -24.42
C GLU A 46 8.12 1.75 -24.10
N LYS A 47 8.94 1.98 -25.11
CA LYS A 47 10.05 2.91 -25.14
C LYS A 47 9.52 4.34 -25.01
N ASN A 48 9.44 4.86 -23.79
CA ASN A 48 9.31 6.30 -23.55
C ASN A 48 10.56 6.83 -22.85
N GLN A 49 11.19 7.78 -23.53
CA GLN A 49 12.51 8.32 -23.26
C GLN A 49 12.57 9.14 -21.96
N GLU A 50 13.67 8.94 -21.24
CA GLU A 50 14.47 9.93 -20.51
C GLU A 50 13.76 10.94 -19.59
N ILE A 51 13.80 10.68 -18.28
CA ILE A 51 14.51 11.56 -17.33
C ILE A 51 15.25 10.66 -16.33
N ALA A 52 16.57 10.66 -16.42
CA ALA A 52 17.45 10.01 -15.46
C ALA A 52 17.52 10.83 -14.17
N GLU A 53 17.45 10.18 -13.00
CA GLU A 53 18.38 10.47 -11.90
C GLU A 53 18.36 9.39 -10.78
N LYS A 54 19.50 8.71 -10.70
CA LYS A 54 20.18 8.07 -9.54
C LYS A 54 19.49 6.93 -8.80
N VAL A 55 19.74 5.73 -9.35
CA VAL A 55 19.63 4.42 -8.70
C VAL A 55 20.65 4.29 -7.57
N ILE A 56 20.19 3.96 -6.36
CA ILE A 56 20.99 3.42 -5.26
C ILE A 56 21.19 1.91 -5.50
N PRO A 57 22.41 1.35 -5.38
CA PRO A 57 22.64 -0.06 -5.67
C PRO A 57 22.28 -0.94 -4.47
N GLY A 58 21.19 -1.69 -4.56
CA GLY A 58 20.92 -2.84 -3.68
C GLY A 58 19.47 -2.93 -3.23
N GLY A 59 18.70 -3.82 -3.86
CA GLY A 59 17.34 -4.17 -3.45
C GLY A 59 16.44 -4.34 -4.66
N TYR A 60 16.09 -5.58 -4.97
CA TYR A 60 15.00 -5.91 -5.90
C TYR A 60 13.68 -5.54 -5.20
N ASP A 61 13.35 -4.24 -5.21
CA ASP A 61 12.03 -3.76 -4.82
C ASP A 61 11.05 -4.10 -5.95
N GLU A 62 10.26 -5.14 -5.76
CA GLU A 62 9.03 -5.34 -6.54
C GLU A 62 8.05 -4.21 -6.18
N CYS A 63 8.26 -3.02 -6.76
CA CYS A 63 7.33 -1.92 -6.66
C CYS A 63 5.99 -2.36 -7.25
N ILE A 64 4.98 -2.57 -6.40
CA ILE A 64 3.61 -2.80 -6.86
C ILE A 64 3.19 -1.56 -7.66
N PRO A 65 2.69 -1.72 -8.91
CA PRO A 65 2.29 -0.57 -9.72
C PRO A 65 1.22 0.24 -8.99
N ILE A 66 1.37 1.57 -9.02
CA ILE A 66 0.50 2.57 -8.36
C ILE A 66 -0.99 2.33 -8.63
N GLY A 67 -1.35 1.72 -9.77
CA GLY A 67 -2.73 1.38 -10.11
C GLY A 67 -3.44 0.44 -9.12
N ASP A 68 -2.72 -0.39 -8.37
CA ASP A 68 -3.29 -1.28 -7.36
C ASP A 68 -3.35 -0.64 -5.94
N PHE A 69 -2.73 0.53 -5.75
CA PHE A 69 -2.63 1.20 -4.45
C PHE A 69 -3.22 2.63 -4.50
N SER A 70 -4.55 2.70 -4.47
CA SER A 70 -5.33 3.94 -4.43
C SER A 70 -6.14 4.03 -3.13
N PHE A 71 -6.64 5.21 -2.76
CA PHE A 71 -7.71 5.31 -1.77
C PHE A 71 -8.99 4.64 -2.28
N ASP A 72 -9.70 3.96 -1.37
CA ASP A 72 -10.94 3.24 -1.65
C ASP A 72 -12.14 4.16 -1.41
N PRO A 73 -12.94 4.50 -2.44
CA PRO A 73 -14.13 5.35 -2.28
C PRO A 73 -15.15 4.83 -1.25
N ASN A 74 -15.15 3.53 -0.97
CA ASN A 74 -16.06 2.92 0.00
C ASN A 74 -15.52 2.92 1.44
N LYS A 75 -14.26 3.33 1.64
CA LYS A 75 -13.60 3.39 2.95
C LYS A 75 -13.22 4.83 3.33
N LEU A 76 -14.05 5.79 2.93
CA LEU A 76 -13.90 7.22 3.23
C LEU A 76 -15.00 7.68 4.19
N VAL A 77 -14.64 8.55 5.13
CA VAL A 77 -15.57 9.27 6.00
C VAL A 77 -15.15 10.73 6.01
N CYS A 78 -16.08 11.65 5.70
CA CYS A 78 -15.85 13.10 5.62
C CYS A 78 -14.63 13.50 4.75
N CYS A 79 -14.27 12.66 3.79
CA CYS A 79 -13.20 12.88 2.83
C CYS A 79 -13.69 12.48 1.42
N SER A 80 -13.05 13.02 0.40
CA SER A 80 -13.29 12.70 -1.01
C SER A 80 -12.00 12.33 -1.71
N LEU A 81 -12.10 11.42 -2.69
CA LEU A 81 -10.99 11.09 -3.57
C LEU A 81 -10.98 12.04 -4.77
N GLU A 82 -9.88 12.78 -4.94
CA GLU A 82 -9.61 13.62 -6.11
C GLU A 82 -8.77 12.86 -7.14
N SER A 83 -8.61 13.45 -8.33
CA SER A 83 -7.74 12.91 -9.37
C SER A 83 -6.29 12.81 -8.87
N GLY A 84 -5.56 11.81 -9.35
CA GLY A 84 -4.16 11.59 -8.94
C GLY A 84 -3.99 10.94 -7.57
N ASN A 85 -5.00 10.23 -7.08
CA ASN A 85 -4.96 9.50 -5.80
C ASN A 85 -4.74 10.40 -4.57
N ILE A 86 -5.40 11.57 -4.58
CA ILE A 86 -5.34 12.55 -3.50
C ILE A 86 -6.59 12.39 -2.62
N LEU A 87 -6.37 12.19 -1.32
CA LEU A 87 -7.46 12.23 -0.34
C LEU A 87 -7.62 13.66 0.19
N SER A 88 -8.77 14.26 -0.07
CA SER A 88 -9.11 15.60 0.40
C SER A 88 -10.13 15.55 1.52
N HIS A 89 -9.84 16.26 2.61
CA HIS A 89 -10.79 16.43 3.71
C HIS A 89 -11.94 17.34 3.28
N GLY A 90 -13.17 16.90 3.55
CA GLY A 90 -14.40 17.59 3.18
C GLY A 90 -15.12 18.20 4.38
N SER A 91 -16.41 18.49 4.20
CA SER A 91 -17.29 18.92 5.28
C SER A 91 -17.80 17.72 6.10
N GLY A 92 -18.25 17.97 7.34
CA GLY A 92 -18.86 16.94 8.20
C GLY A 92 -18.07 16.57 9.46
N GLY A 93 -16.95 17.24 9.74
CA GLY A 93 -16.16 17.04 10.95
C GLY A 93 -14.88 16.25 10.69
N LYS A 94 -14.39 15.51 11.68
CA LYS A 94 -13.21 14.65 11.51
C LYS A 94 -13.50 13.53 10.51
N GLY A 95 -12.49 13.13 9.75
CA GLY A 95 -12.63 12.14 8.68
C GLY A 95 -11.40 11.26 8.52
N TYR A 96 -11.53 10.23 7.70
CA TYR A 96 -10.43 9.34 7.31
C TYR A 96 -10.65 8.78 5.91
N GLY A 97 -9.59 8.24 5.32
CA GLY A 97 -9.65 7.46 4.08
C GLY A 97 -8.63 6.33 4.10
N LEU A 98 -9.03 5.14 3.67
CA LEU A 98 -8.16 3.97 3.60
C LEU A 98 -7.84 3.58 2.16
N ALA A 99 -6.72 2.91 1.98
CA ALA A 99 -6.34 2.33 0.71
C ALA A 99 -7.25 1.14 0.31
N THR A 100 -7.28 0.84 -0.98
CA THR A 100 -7.98 -0.31 -1.57
C THR A 100 -7.41 -1.63 -1.08
N THR A 101 -6.08 -1.74 -1.08
CA THR A 101 -5.35 -2.98 -0.83
C THR A 101 -4.96 -3.12 0.64
N ALA A 102 -5.38 -4.22 1.27
CA ALA A 102 -4.93 -4.59 2.60
C ALA A 102 -3.57 -5.30 2.53
N ILE A 103 -2.70 -5.02 3.48
CA ILE A 103 -1.38 -5.65 3.62
C ILE A 103 -1.47 -6.67 4.76
N THR A 104 -1.17 -7.94 4.49
CA THR A 104 -1.35 -9.05 5.44
C THR A 104 -0.08 -9.84 5.75
N SER A 105 1.00 -9.64 4.97
CA SER A 105 2.28 -10.35 5.09
C SER A 105 3.38 -9.56 4.40
N GLY A 106 4.66 -9.85 4.68
CA GLY A 106 5.81 -9.20 4.05
C GLY A 106 6.08 -7.78 4.55
N CYS A 107 6.97 -7.07 3.85
CA CYS A 107 7.37 -5.70 4.18
C CYS A 107 7.04 -4.74 3.03
N PHE A 108 6.34 -3.65 3.34
CA PHE A 108 5.77 -2.73 2.37
C PHE A 108 6.18 -1.30 2.69
N THR A 109 6.64 -0.58 1.66
CA THR A 109 7.03 0.82 1.77
C THR A 109 6.20 1.68 0.82
N TRP A 110 5.60 2.75 1.33
CA TRP A 110 4.91 3.75 0.51
C TRP A 110 5.13 5.15 1.05
N LYS A 111 4.74 6.16 0.30
CA LYS A 111 4.94 7.57 0.65
C LYS A 111 3.62 8.33 0.64
N PHE A 112 3.37 9.09 1.69
CA PHE A 112 2.37 10.16 1.71
C PHE A 112 3.03 11.47 1.35
N TYR A 113 2.49 12.18 0.37
CA TYR A 113 2.88 13.56 0.08
C TYR A 113 1.81 14.52 0.59
N ILE A 114 2.20 15.48 1.44
CA ILE A 114 1.25 16.42 2.03
C ILE A 114 1.04 17.58 1.06
N THR A 115 0.01 17.46 0.22
CA THR A 115 -0.30 18.43 -0.84
C THR A 115 -0.78 19.77 -0.30
N LYS A 116 -1.63 19.75 0.74
CA LYS A 116 -2.24 20.94 1.33
C LYS A 116 -2.43 20.77 2.83
N GLU A 117 -1.96 21.74 3.61
CA GLU A 117 -2.10 21.78 5.07
C GLU A 117 -1.98 23.21 5.60
N ASN A 118 -2.50 23.47 6.80
CA ASN A 118 -2.40 24.74 7.50
C ASN A 118 -1.15 24.75 8.39
N ARG A 119 -0.06 25.34 7.88
CA ARG A 119 1.23 25.41 8.59
C ARG A 119 1.09 25.98 10.00
N GLY A 120 1.54 25.23 11.00
CA GLY A 120 1.46 25.60 12.42
C GLY A 120 0.10 25.36 13.08
N ASN A 121 -0.83 24.72 12.37
CA ASN A 121 -2.12 24.26 12.88
C ASN A 121 -2.60 23.02 12.11
N GLU A 122 -1.70 22.06 11.88
CA GLU A 122 -1.96 20.90 11.05
C GLU A 122 -3.01 19.97 11.67
N GLY A 123 -3.93 19.50 10.83
CA GLY A 123 -5.03 18.61 11.22
C GLY A 123 -4.79 17.14 10.87
N THR A 124 -3.79 16.85 10.04
CA THR A 124 -3.57 15.53 9.44
C THR A 124 -2.85 14.56 10.37
N CYS A 125 -3.25 13.29 10.31
CA CYS A 125 -2.46 12.15 10.77
C CYS A 125 -2.29 11.17 9.61
N VAL A 126 -1.13 10.52 9.51
CA VAL A 126 -0.85 9.45 8.53
C VAL A 126 -0.53 8.14 9.24
N GLY A 127 -0.74 7.01 8.59
CA GLY A 127 -0.43 5.70 9.18
C GLY A 127 -1.24 4.56 8.57
N ILE A 128 -1.55 3.56 9.40
CA ILE A 128 -2.32 2.38 8.98
C ILE A 128 -3.56 2.18 9.86
N SER A 129 -4.50 1.39 9.36
CA SER A 129 -5.72 1.06 10.07
C SER A 129 -6.19 -0.35 9.76
N ARG A 130 -6.89 -0.95 10.71
CA ARG A 130 -7.79 -2.07 10.48
C ARG A 130 -9.01 -1.61 9.67
N TRP A 131 -9.70 -2.57 9.06
CA TRP A 131 -11.02 -2.37 8.47
C TRP A 131 -11.97 -3.47 8.98
N PRO A 132 -13.20 -3.13 9.44
CA PRO A 132 -13.79 -1.79 9.52
C PRO A 132 -13.18 -0.91 10.63
N VAL A 133 -13.26 0.41 10.45
CA VAL A 133 -12.88 1.41 11.47
C VAL A 133 -14.09 1.73 12.33
N ARG A 134 -13.99 1.47 13.64
CA ARG A 134 -15.08 1.71 14.59
C ARG A 134 -14.87 3.02 15.35
N ASP A 135 -13.61 3.37 15.60
CA ASP A 135 -13.20 4.63 16.19
C ASP A 135 -12.09 5.25 15.34
N HIS A 136 -12.28 6.48 14.87
CA HIS A 136 -11.30 7.24 14.10
C HIS A 136 -10.77 8.47 14.86
N ASN A 137 -11.08 8.59 16.16
CA ASN A 137 -10.51 9.63 16.99
C ASN A 137 -9.10 9.23 17.42
N HIS A 138 -8.09 9.98 16.98
CA HIS A 138 -6.68 9.66 17.25
C HIS A 138 -6.34 9.50 18.75
N HIS A 139 -7.05 10.18 19.65
CA HIS A 139 -6.80 10.03 21.09
C HIS A 139 -7.29 8.71 21.69
N THR A 140 -8.18 7.98 21.02
CA THR A 140 -8.86 6.81 21.59
C THR A 140 -8.82 5.56 20.71
N THR A 141 -8.59 5.72 19.41
CA THR A 141 -8.68 4.62 18.45
C THR A 141 -7.65 3.54 18.72
N THR A 142 -8.11 2.31 18.87
CA THR A 142 -7.28 1.10 18.82
C THR A 142 -7.30 0.45 17.43
N ASP A 143 -8.05 1.02 16.49
CA ASP A 143 -8.16 0.49 15.13
C ASP A 143 -7.04 1.04 14.23
N MET A 144 -6.47 2.19 14.58
CA MET A 144 -5.47 2.91 13.80
C MET A 144 -4.13 3.06 14.54
N TRP A 145 -3.05 3.15 13.78
CA TRP A 145 -1.71 3.55 14.24
C TRP A 145 -1.33 4.81 13.49
N LEU A 146 -1.33 5.93 14.20
CA LEU A 146 -1.35 7.26 13.59
C LEU A 146 -0.14 8.08 14.01
N TYR A 147 0.44 8.76 13.04
CA TYR A 147 1.51 9.73 13.19
C TYR A 147 1.00 11.12 12.83
N ARG A 148 0.97 12.03 13.81
CA ARG A 148 0.33 13.34 13.70
C ARG A 148 1.27 14.40 13.12
N ALA A 149 0.78 15.17 12.14
CA ALA A 149 1.50 16.24 11.47
C ALA A 149 1.98 17.36 12.41
N TYR A 150 1.05 17.94 13.17
CA TYR A 150 1.29 19.14 14.00
C TYR A 150 2.42 18.98 15.01
N SER A 151 2.34 17.92 15.82
CA SER A 151 3.23 17.73 16.96
C SER A 151 4.27 16.62 16.74
N GLY A 152 4.04 15.75 15.76
CA GLY A 152 4.85 14.56 15.55
C GLY A 152 4.56 13.41 16.52
N ASN A 153 3.46 13.49 17.29
CA ASN A 153 3.10 12.48 18.27
C ASN A 153 2.53 11.24 17.57
N LEU A 154 2.70 10.09 18.23
CA LEU A 154 2.24 8.79 17.77
C LEU A 154 1.03 8.35 18.59
N TYR A 155 0.05 7.75 17.94
CA TYR A 155 -1.21 7.36 18.57
C TYR A 155 -1.61 5.93 18.20
N HIS A 156 -1.91 5.13 19.22
CA HIS A 156 -2.57 3.83 19.12
C HIS A 156 -3.15 3.47 20.51
N GLY A 157 -4.47 3.55 20.66
CA GLY A 157 -5.15 3.40 21.96
C GLY A 157 -4.85 4.54 22.93
N GLY A 158 -4.47 5.71 22.42
CA GLY A 158 -3.93 6.81 23.21
C GLY A 158 -2.66 7.40 22.61
N GLU A 159 -2.17 8.48 23.20
CA GLU A 159 -0.89 9.09 22.84
C GLU A 159 0.27 8.27 23.41
N LEU A 160 1.28 7.99 22.58
CA LEU A 160 2.51 7.32 23.00
C LEU A 160 3.57 8.33 23.46
N VAL A 161 4.47 7.87 24.32
CA VAL A 161 5.58 8.69 24.84
C VAL A 161 6.57 9.09 23.74
N ARG A 162 6.77 8.23 22.74
CA ARG A 162 7.67 8.49 21.62
C ARG A 162 7.05 9.49 20.65
N THR A 163 7.85 10.47 20.24
CA THR A 163 7.50 11.45 19.20
C THR A 163 8.52 11.39 18.06
N LEU A 164 8.06 11.72 16.86
CA LEU A 164 8.85 11.90 15.66
C LEU A 164 8.80 13.38 15.23
N PRO A 165 9.59 13.82 14.23
CA PRO A 165 9.59 15.23 13.82
C PRO A 165 8.29 15.66 13.13
N SER A 166 7.62 16.71 13.61
CA SER A 166 6.44 17.27 12.96
C SER A 166 6.62 17.51 11.46
N PHE A 167 5.51 17.47 10.72
CA PHE A 167 5.51 17.60 9.26
C PHE A 167 4.31 18.40 8.78
N THR A 168 4.43 18.98 7.58
CA THR A 168 3.47 19.95 7.06
C THR A 168 3.42 19.91 5.53
N GLN A 169 2.68 20.85 4.94
CA GLN A 169 2.54 20.99 3.49
C GLN A 169 3.90 21.02 2.78
N GLY A 170 4.05 20.15 1.79
CA GLY A 170 5.26 19.95 0.97
C GLY A 170 6.20 18.87 1.50
N ASP A 171 5.95 18.33 2.70
CA ASP A 171 6.72 17.20 3.22
C ASP A 171 6.22 15.87 2.63
N THR A 172 7.14 14.91 2.54
CA THR A 172 6.89 13.52 2.18
C THR A 172 7.15 12.63 3.39
N ILE A 173 6.17 11.81 3.77
CA ILE A 173 6.28 10.83 4.85
C ILE A 173 6.30 9.43 4.25
N THR A 174 7.46 8.79 4.31
CA THR A 174 7.63 7.38 3.99
C THR A 174 7.11 6.56 5.15
N CYS A 175 6.22 5.60 4.88
CA CYS A 175 5.72 4.62 5.82
C CYS A 175 6.22 3.24 5.43
N ILE A 176 6.75 2.51 6.40
CA ILE A 176 7.27 1.14 6.24
C ILE A 176 6.47 0.27 7.20
N LEU A 177 5.74 -0.69 6.66
CA LEU A 177 5.01 -1.71 7.42
C LEU A 177 5.69 -3.05 7.22
N ASP A 178 6.24 -3.60 8.28
CA ASP A 178 6.79 -4.94 8.32
C ASP A 178 5.84 -5.86 9.07
N MET A 179 5.14 -6.72 8.33
CA MET A 179 4.18 -7.68 8.89
C MET A 179 4.87 -8.91 9.50
N GLU A 180 6.15 -9.15 9.22
CA GLU A 180 6.91 -10.26 9.79
C GLU A 180 7.51 -9.86 11.13
N ALA A 181 8.06 -8.64 11.20
CA ALA A 181 8.57 -8.07 12.43
C ALA A 181 7.47 -7.45 13.32
N HIS A 182 6.25 -7.29 12.79
CA HIS A 182 5.15 -6.55 13.44
C HIS A 182 5.56 -5.13 13.84
N THR A 183 6.11 -4.38 12.88
CA THR A 183 6.56 -3.01 13.12
C THR A 183 6.06 -2.02 12.08
N ILE A 184 5.97 -0.76 12.51
CA ILE A 184 5.71 0.38 11.64
C ILE A 184 6.81 1.40 11.86
N SER A 185 7.44 1.87 10.79
CA SER A 185 8.44 2.91 10.81
C SER A 185 8.06 4.08 9.89
N PHE A 186 8.46 5.30 10.28
CA PHE A 186 8.24 6.49 9.45
C PHE A 186 9.55 7.24 9.17
N ALA A 187 9.66 7.79 7.97
CA ALA A 187 10.74 8.67 7.54
C ALA A 187 10.17 9.95 6.95
N LYS A 188 10.75 11.11 7.31
CA LYS A 188 10.37 12.41 6.76
C LYS A 188 11.42 12.85 5.73
N ASN A 189 10.97 13.19 4.52
CA ASN A 189 11.79 13.74 3.43
C ASN A 189 13.07 12.93 3.18
N ASP A 190 12.91 11.62 2.99
CA ASP A 190 13.99 10.67 2.67
C ASP A 190 15.12 10.56 3.72
N LYS A 191 14.85 11.03 4.95
CA LYS A 191 15.71 10.74 6.11
C LYS A 191 15.57 9.28 6.53
N GLU A 192 16.50 8.83 7.37
CA GLU A 192 16.47 7.50 7.98
C GLU A 192 15.12 7.20 8.65
N PRO A 193 14.50 6.05 8.34
CA PRO A 193 13.27 5.60 8.99
C PRO A 193 13.47 5.41 10.50
N LYS A 194 12.46 5.83 11.26
CA LYS A 194 12.41 5.65 12.71
C LYS A 194 11.26 4.74 13.07
N LEU A 195 11.55 3.72 13.88
CA LEU A 195 10.56 2.84 14.47
C LEU A 195 9.53 3.67 15.25
N ALA A 196 8.26 3.44 14.95
CA ALA A 196 7.12 4.20 15.49
C ALA A 196 6.18 3.32 16.29
N PHE A 197 5.95 2.09 15.85
CA PHE A 197 5.09 1.12 16.53
C PHE A 197 5.69 -0.29 16.43
N GLU A 198 5.46 -1.09 17.46
CA GLU A 198 5.87 -2.48 17.58
C GLU A 198 4.79 -3.29 18.33
N GLY A 199 4.60 -4.55 17.95
CA GLY A 199 3.60 -5.47 18.53
C GLY A 199 2.31 -5.59 17.73
#